data_AF-A0A1G4SZG7-F1
#
_entry.id   AF-A0A1G4SZG7-F1
#
_cell.length_a   1.000
_cell.length_b   1.000
_cell.length_c   1.000
_cell.angle_alpha   90.00
_cell.angle_beta   90.00
_cell.angle_gamma   90.00
#
_symmetry.space_group_name_H-M   'P 1'
#
loop_
_entity.id
_entity.type
_entity.pdbx_description
1 polymer ?
#
loop_
_entity_poly.entity_id
_entity_poly.type
_entity_poly.pdbx_seq_one_letter_code
_entity_poly.pdbx_strand_id
1 'polypeptide(L)'
;MKRMIIVIILMAVGIVKSSAQQADSVKINRVSYIRNLLKTDTSTARRASDIQDNYKQALKLVLSNEALTDRQKRAAVDSLMDEKNRQLEGLLPEAQRNLIIPTTERKRTWKRDTTLKTN
;
A
#
# COMPACT_ATOMS: atom_id res chain seq x y z
N MET A 1 -7.45 -54.91 4.25
CA MET A 1 -7.02 -53.56 4.70
C MET A 1 -6.64 -52.66 3.52
N LYS A 2 -7.51 -52.47 2.51
CA LYS A 2 -7.22 -51.62 1.32
C LYS A 2 -8.30 -50.58 1.03
N ARG A 3 -9.31 -50.45 1.92
CA ARG A 3 -10.48 -49.57 1.71
C ARG A 3 -10.54 -48.36 2.65
N MET A 4 -9.59 -48.20 3.59
CA MET A 4 -9.59 -47.08 4.55
C MET A 4 -8.73 -45.87 4.12
N ILE A 5 -7.97 -45.95 3.03
CA ILE A 5 -7.06 -44.87 2.61
C ILE A 5 -7.78 -43.78 1.80
N ILE A 6 -8.95 -44.08 1.21
CA ILE A 6 -9.65 -43.14 0.32
C ILE A 6 -10.36 -42.00 1.07
N VAL A 7 -10.67 -42.18 2.36
CA VAL A 7 -11.46 -41.19 3.13
C VAL A 7 -10.61 -39.98 3.57
N ILE A 8 -9.29 -40.12 3.70
CA ILE A 8 -8.42 -39.04 4.20
C ILE A 8 -8.09 -38.01 3.10
N ILE A 9 -8.12 -38.41 1.82
CA ILE A 9 -7.77 -37.52 0.70
C ILE A 9 -8.88 -36.49 0.41
N LEU A 10 -10.14 -36.76 0.79
CA LEU A 10 -11.27 -35.87 0.54
C LEU A 10 -11.39 -34.70 1.54
N MET A 11 -10.71 -34.74 2.69
CA MET A 11 -10.70 -33.62 3.65
C MET A 11 -9.67 -32.52 3.33
N ALA A 12 -8.71 -32.77 2.44
CA ALA A 12 -7.63 -31.82 2.14
C ALA A 12 -8.03 -30.69 1.16
N VAL A 13 -9.18 -30.79 0.48
CA VAL A 13 -9.59 -29.83 -0.56
C VAL A 13 -10.37 -28.63 0.01
N GLY A 14 -10.74 -28.65 1.29
CA GLY A 14 -11.60 -27.62 1.91
C GLY A 14 -10.90 -26.35 2.40
N ILE A 15 -9.57 -26.32 2.53
CA ILE A 15 -8.88 -25.28 3.33
C ILE A 15 -8.46 -24.05 2.50
N VAL A 16 -8.37 -24.15 1.16
CA VAL A 16 -7.79 -23.08 0.32
C VAL A 16 -8.73 -21.92 -0.01
N LYS A 17 -10.04 -22.02 0.21
CA LYS A 17 -10.99 -20.95 -0.19
C LYS A 17 -11.13 -19.79 0.80
N SER A 18 -10.73 -19.97 2.06
CA SER A 18 -10.95 -18.96 3.12
C SER A 18 -10.00 -17.76 3.03
N SER A 19 -8.75 -17.98 2.58
CA SER A 19 -7.72 -16.93 2.55
C SER A 19 -7.98 -15.84 1.49
N ALA A 20 -8.65 -16.17 0.38
CA ALA A 20 -8.96 -15.21 -0.68
C ALA A 20 -10.05 -14.20 -0.25
N GLN A 21 -11.11 -14.67 0.41
CA GLN A 21 -12.22 -13.80 0.85
C GLN A 21 -11.79 -12.82 1.96
N GLN A 22 -10.85 -13.21 2.83
CA GLN A 22 -10.29 -12.32 3.84
C GLN A 22 -9.38 -11.25 3.23
N ALA A 23 -8.58 -11.57 2.22
CA ALA A 23 -7.73 -10.58 1.54
C ALA A 23 -8.57 -9.50 0.84
N ASP A 24 -9.64 -9.91 0.15
CA ASP A 24 -10.53 -8.98 -0.55
C ASP A 24 -11.30 -8.06 0.39
N SER A 25 -11.85 -8.59 1.49
CA SER A 25 -12.55 -7.77 2.49
C SER A 25 -11.63 -6.75 3.16
N VAL A 26 -10.38 -7.11 3.47
CA VAL A 26 -9.36 -6.18 3.99
C VAL A 26 -9.04 -5.08 2.98
N LYS A 27 -8.92 -5.44 1.69
CA LYS A 27 -8.68 -4.45 0.62
C LYS A 27 -9.86 -3.47 0.49
N ILE A 28 -11.09 -3.97 0.49
CA ILE A 28 -12.30 -3.15 0.42
C ILE A 28 -12.39 -2.19 1.62
N ASN A 29 -12.14 -2.69 2.83
CA ASN A 29 -12.16 -1.88 4.04
C ASN A 29 -11.11 -0.77 4.01
N ARG A 30 -9.91 -1.06 3.49
CA ARG A 30 -8.85 -0.05 3.33
C ARG A 30 -9.23 1.02 2.31
N VAL A 31 -9.78 0.64 1.17
CA VAL A 31 -10.23 1.61 0.16
C VAL A 31 -11.32 2.51 0.73
N SER A 32 -12.27 1.96 1.49
CA SER A 32 -13.30 2.75 2.18
C SER A 32 -12.70 3.73 3.19
N TYR A 33 -11.73 3.28 4.00
CA TYR A 33 -11.02 4.13 4.95
C TYR A 33 -10.30 5.29 4.25
N ILE A 34 -9.52 5.00 3.20
CA ILE A 34 -8.79 6.03 2.43
C ILE A 34 -9.76 7.01 1.77
N ARG A 35 -10.86 6.50 1.21
CA ARG A 35 -11.91 7.34 0.63
C ARG A 35 -12.46 8.34 1.64
N ASN A 36 -12.78 7.87 2.84
CA ASN A 36 -13.33 8.70 3.91
C ASN A 36 -12.28 9.69 4.46
N LEU A 37 -11.03 9.25 4.62
CA LEU A 37 -9.92 10.09 5.07
C LEU A 37 -9.67 11.25 4.10
N LEU A 38 -9.60 10.95 2.79
CA LEU A 38 -9.26 11.91 1.75
C LEU A 38 -10.47 12.69 1.23
N LYS A 39 -11.69 12.28 1.58
CA LYS A 39 -12.95 12.81 1.03
C LYS A 39 -12.94 12.82 -0.51
N THR A 40 -12.54 11.70 -1.10
CA THR A 40 -12.37 11.53 -2.55
C THR A 40 -13.28 10.44 -3.10
N ASP A 41 -13.30 10.22 -4.41
CA ASP A 41 -14.07 9.15 -5.03
C ASP A 41 -13.41 7.77 -4.84
N THR A 42 -14.19 6.70 -5.01
CA THR A 42 -13.73 5.33 -4.82
C THR A 42 -12.58 4.95 -5.77
N SER A 43 -12.53 5.52 -6.98
CA SER A 43 -11.48 5.21 -7.96
C SER A 43 -10.14 5.84 -7.55
N THR A 44 -10.15 7.09 -7.10
CA THR A 44 -8.98 7.79 -6.55
C THR A 44 -8.49 7.11 -5.28
N ALA A 45 -9.40 6.74 -4.37
CA ALA A 45 -9.05 6.01 -3.15
C ALA A 45 -8.43 4.63 -3.44
N ARG A 46 -8.94 3.91 -4.46
CA ARG A 46 -8.37 2.64 -4.90
C ARG A 46 -6.96 2.81 -5.44
N ARG A 47 -6.73 3.81 -6.30
CA ARG A 47 -5.38 4.13 -6.82
C ARG A 47 -4.41 4.49 -5.70
N ALA A 48 -4.83 5.31 -4.73
CA ALA A 48 -4.00 5.63 -3.57
C ALA A 48 -3.69 4.39 -2.71
N SER A 49 -4.65 3.48 -2.54
CA SER A 49 -4.42 2.19 -1.88
C SER A 49 -3.41 1.33 -2.64
N ASP A 50 -3.55 1.23 -3.96
CA ASP A 50 -2.67 0.41 -4.79
C ASP A 50 -1.23 0.96 -4.78
N ILE A 51 -1.04 2.29 -4.79
CA ILE A 51 0.29 2.93 -4.62
C ILE A 51 0.93 2.50 -3.29
N GLN A 52 0.16 2.50 -2.18
CA GLN A 52 0.68 2.05 -0.89
C GLN A 52 1.00 0.56 -0.86
N ASP A 53 0.17 -0.28 -1.49
CA ASP A 53 0.39 -1.71 -1.55
C ASP A 53 1.65 -2.05 -2.37
N ASN A 54 1.83 -1.40 -3.52
CA ASN A 54 3.02 -1.54 -4.35
C ASN A 54 4.28 -1.13 -3.59
N TYR A 55 4.24 -0.01 -2.85
CA TYR A 55 5.35 0.41 -1.99
C TYR A 55 5.67 -0.66 -0.93
N LYS A 56 4.66 -1.19 -0.23
CA LYS A 56 4.86 -2.23 0.80
C LYS A 56 5.45 -3.52 0.23
N GLN A 57 5.00 -3.93 -0.96
CA GLN A 57 5.54 -5.10 -1.65
C GLN A 57 7.00 -4.88 -2.04
N ALA A 58 7.32 -3.75 -2.68
CA ALA A 58 8.69 -3.40 -3.05
C ALA A 58 9.61 -3.27 -1.83
N LEU A 59 9.14 -2.65 -0.75
CA LEU A 59 9.86 -2.54 0.51
C LEU A 59 10.19 -3.92 1.08
N LYS A 60 9.23 -4.85 1.08
CA LYS A 60 9.45 -6.23 1.53
C LYS A 60 10.57 -6.90 0.73
N LEU A 61 10.57 -6.73 -0.59
CA LEU A 61 11.60 -7.29 -1.48
C LEU A 61 12.99 -6.71 -1.17
N VAL A 62 13.10 -5.39 -0.97
CA VAL A 62 14.37 -4.74 -0.62
C VAL A 62 14.89 -5.25 0.73
N LEU A 63 14.02 -5.35 1.73
CA LEU A 63 14.41 -5.77 3.08
C LEU A 63 14.82 -7.25 3.13
N SER A 64 14.12 -8.11 2.38
CA SER A 64 14.45 -9.54 2.28
C SER A 64 15.63 -9.86 1.36
N ASN A 65 16.17 -8.87 0.63
CA ASN A 65 17.29 -9.09 -0.27
C ASN A 65 18.61 -9.19 0.53
N GLU A 66 19.15 -10.39 0.67
CA GLU A 66 20.40 -10.66 1.38
C GLU A 66 21.65 -10.20 0.62
N ALA A 67 21.54 -9.97 -0.69
CA ALA A 67 22.65 -9.47 -1.50
C ALA A 67 22.93 -7.96 -1.31
N LEU A 68 22.01 -7.23 -0.69
CA LEU A 68 22.17 -5.80 -0.42
C LEU A 68 22.76 -5.57 0.97
N THR A 69 23.77 -4.71 1.04
CA THR A 69 24.24 -4.14 2.31
C THR A 69 23.18 -3.23 2.95
N ASP A 70 23.27 -3.00 4.25
CA ASP A 70 22.35 -2.10 4.96
C ASP A 70 22.31 -0.69 4.35
N ARG A 71 23.47 -0.18 3.90
CA ARG A 71 23.53 1.11 3.21
C ARG A 71 22.76 1.10 1.89
N GLN A 72 22.89 0.04 1.11
CA GLN A 72 22.15 -0.11 -0.15
C GLN A 72 20.65 -0.30 0.10
N LYS A 73 20.28 -1.06 1.13
CA LYS A 73 18.87 -1.19 1.55
C LYS A 73 18.27 0.15 1.91
N ARG A 74 18.94 0.96 2.74
CA ARG A 74 18.48 2.31 3.09
C ARG A 74 18.29 3.19 1.85
N ALA A 75 19.27 3.25 0.95
CA ALA A 75 19.17 4.03 -0.28
C ALA A 75 18.01 3.57 -1.19
N ALA A 76 17.78 2.25 -1.28
CA ALA A 76 16.67 1.69 -2.02
C ALA A 76 15.32 2.02 -1.37
N VAL A 77 15.22 1.97 -0.03
CA VAL A 77 14.01 2.38 0.71
C VAL A 77 13.71 3.87 0.50
N ASP A 78 14.73 4.73 0.57
CA ASP A 78 14.56 6.17 0.31
C ASP A 78 14.02 6.42 -1.11
N SER A 79 14.56 5.70 -2.09
CA SER A 79 14.10 5.77 -3.49
C SER A 79 12.65 5.31 -3.66
N LEU A 80 12.26 4.22 -2.97
CA LEU A 80 10.88 3.73 -2.97
C LEU A 80 9.91 4.72 -2.32
N MET A 81 10.34 5.38 -1.24
CA MET A 81 9.56 6.38 -0.54
C MET A 81 9.35 7.62 -1.41
N ASP A 82 10.41 8.09 -2.08
CA ASP A 82 10.33 9.20 -3.03
C ASP A 82 9.38 8.89 -4.20
N GLU A 83 9.45 7.68 -4.75
CA GLU A 83 8.57 7.26 -5.84
C GLU A 83 7.10 7.18 -5.39
N LYS A 84 6.84 6.57 -4.22
CA LYS A 84 5.49 6.56 -3.61
C LYS A 84 4.94 7.98 -3.49
N ASN A 85 5.75 8.89 -2.96
CA ASN A 85 5.33 10.28 -2.73
C ASN A 85 5.07 11.01 -4.05
N ARG A 86 5.92 10.81 -5.08
CA ARG A 86 5.70 11.35 -6.43
C ARG A 86 4.40 10.86 -7.06
N GLN A 87 4.07 9.57 -6.90
CA GLN A 87 2.81 9.02 -7.40
C GLN A 87 1.60 9.61 -6.68
N LEU A 88 1.68 9.79 -5.36
CA LEU A 88 0.63 10.45 -4.59
C LEU A 88 0.51 11.94 -4.92
N GLU A 89 1.61 12.62 -5.26
CA GLU A 89 1.62 13.99 -5.79
C GLU A 89 0.82 14.14 -7.08
N GLY A 90 1.01 13.23 -8.04
CA GLY A 90 0.27 13.23 -9.29
C GLY A 90 -1.20 12.83 -9.16
N LEU A 91 -1.58 12.16 -8.07
CA LEU A 91 -2.95 11.66 -7.85
C LEU A 91 -3.81 12.59 -6.99
N LEU A 92 -3.22 13.22 -5.97
CA LEU A 92 -3.97 13.89 -4.90
C LEU A 92 -3.57 15.38 -4.79
N PRO A 93 -4.53 16.28 -4.49
CA PRO A 93 -4.22 17.66 -4.13
C PRO A 93 -3.50 17.74 -2.78
N GLU A 94 -2.80 18.85 -2.53
CA GLU A 94 -1.94 19.00 -1.34
C GLU A 94 -2.65 18.73 -0.01
N ALA A 95 -3.86 19.28 0.15
CA ALA A 95 -4.65 19.08 1.36
C ALA A 95 -4.89 17.58 1.66
N GLN A 96 -5.10 16.77 0.63
CA GLN A 96 -5.30 15.33 0.75
C GLN A 96 -3.97 14.58 0.96
N ARG A 97 -2.89 15.00 0.28
CA ARG A 97 -1.55 14.42 0.50
C ARG A 97 -1.06 14.60 1.92
N ASN A 98 -1.36 15.74 2.53
CA ASN A 98 -1.01 16.04 3.91
C ASN A 98 -1.74 15.15 4.94
N LEU A 99 -2.77 14.41 4.54
CA LEU A 99 -3.46 13.45 5.41
C LEU A 99 -2.87 12.04 5.33
N ILE A 100 -2.18 11.71 4.23
CA ILE A 100 -1.71 10.35 3.95
C ILE A 100 -0.18 10.21 3.95
N ILE A 101 0.55 11.30 3.69
CA ILE A 101 2.02 11.33 3.74
C ILE A 101 2.44 11.92 5.10
N PRO A 102 3.13 11.15 5.96
CA PRO A 102 3.63 11.65 7.25
C PRO A 102 4.55 12.86 7.07
N THR A 103 4.56 13.78 8.04
CA THR A 103 5.39 15.01 8.00
C THR A 103 6.88 14.74 7.83
N THR A 104 7.37 13.61 8.32
CA THR A 104 8.76 13.15 8.22
C THR A 104 9.16 12.72 6.82
N GLU A 105 8.20 12.29 5.99
CA GLU A 105 8.44 11.84 4.62
C GLU A 105 8.21 12.96 3.59
N ARG A 106 7.78 14.15 4.06
CA ARG A 106 7.49 15.28 3.18
C ARG A 106 8.77 15.93 2.70
N LYS A 107 8.91 16.11 1.39
CA LYS A 107 10.02 16.92 0.87
C LYS A 107 9.92 18.33 1.48
N ARG A 108 11.07 18.90 1.84
CA ARG A 108 11.17 20.22 2.50
C ARG A 108 10.53 21.35 1.67
N THR A 109 10.42 21.16 0.36
CA THR A 109 9.75 22.04 -0.61
C THR A 109 8.22 21.99 -0.55
N TRP A 110 7.60 21.06 0.19
CA TRP A 110 6.14 20.99 0.37
C TRP A 110 5.60 22.01 1.37
N LYS A 111 6.45 22.91 1.89
CA LYS A 111 6.00 24.08 2.64
C LYS A 111 5.81 25.25 1.68
N ARG A 112 4.54 25.49 1.32
CA ARG A 112 3.93 26.71 0.75
C ARG A 112 3.32 26.50 -0.64
N ASP A 113 2.04 26.19 -0.67
CA ASP A 113 1.16 26.81 -1.64
C ASP A 113 0.74 28.18 -1.10
N THR A 114 1.37 29.25 -1.58
CA THR A 114 1.02 30.65 -1.26
C THR A 114 -0.11 31.19 -2.15
N THR A 115 -0.81 30.35 -2.91
CA THR A 115 -1.86 30.83 -3.84
C THR A 115 -3.22 31.12 -3.19
N LEU A 116 -3.36 30.96 -1.86
CA LEU A 116 -4.55 31.42 -1.13
C LEU A 116 -4.33 32.82 -0.55
N LYS A 117 -5.00 33.79 -1.21
CA LYS A 117 -5.25 35.20 -0.85
C LYS A 117 -4.34 36.23 -1.54
N THR A 118 -4.74 36.59 -2.76
CA THR A 118 -4.72 38.00 -3.17
C THR A 118 -6.17 38.40 -3.39
N ASN A 119 -6.75 39.04 -2.37
CA ASN A 119 -7.94 39.90 -2.50
C ASN A 119 -7.50 41.28 -2.05
#